data_AF-A0A938P0K6-F1
#
_entry.id   AF-A0A938P0K6-F1
#
_cell.length_a   1.000
_cell.length_b   1.000
_cell.length_c   1.000
_cell.angle_alpha   90.00
_cell.angle_beta   90.00
_cell.angle_gamma   90.00
#
_symmetry.space_group_name_H-M   'P 1'
#
loop_
_entity.id
_entity.type
_entity.pdbx_description
1 polymer ?
#
loop_
_entity_poly.entity_id
_entity_poly.type
_entity_poly.pdbx_seq_one_letter_code
_entity_poly.pdbx_strand_id
1 'polypeptide(L)'
;KVDQILEQRTNPTWPTTWFAPRLQASGPFRDVYTVMSSWGANHCALSYGHIGSELITIASMLRIPVHMHNVPEEMIFRPSAWTAFGSSDLEDADFRACKNFGPLYS
;
A
#
# COMPACT_ATOMS: atom_id res chain seq x y z
N LYS A 1 -21.16 20.61 7.62
CA LYS A 1 -20.82 21.54 8.74
C LYS A 1 -19.48 21.22 9.41
N VAL A 2 -19.12 19.94 9.63
CA VAL A 2 -17.79 19.60 10.20
C VAL A 2 -16.66 19.84 9.20
N ASP A 3 -16.88 19.52 7.93
CA ASP A 3 -15.99 19.79 6.79
C ASP A 3 -15.48 21.24 6.78
N GLN A 4 -16.39 22.22 6.77
CA GLN A 4 -16.05 23.64 6.79
C GLN A 4 -15.19 24.04 8.00
N ILE A 5 -15.49 23.51 9.20
CA ILE A 5 -14.72 23.81 10.41
C ILE A 5 -13.27 23.31 10.26
N LEU A 6 -13.08 22.13 9.68
CA LEU A 6 -11.74 21.54 9.48
C LEU A 6 -10.98 22.22 8.34
N GLU A 7 -11.63 22.51 7.22
CA GLU A 7 -11.01 23.18 6.07
C GLU A 7 -10.51 24.58 6.44
N GLN A 8 -11.35 25.38 7.12
CA GLN A 8 -10.98 26.73 7.56
C GLN A 8 -9.82 26.76 8.55
N ARG A 9 -9.60 25.66 9.31
CA ARG A 9 -8.46 25.52 10.22
C ARG A 9 -7.21 24.92 9.57
N THR A 10 -7.32 24.42 8.34
CA THR A 10 -6.21 23.74 7.64
C THR A 10 -5.70 24.61 6.50
N ASN A 11 -6.40 24.61 5.36
CA ASN A 11 -6.12 25.50 4.25
C ASN A 11 -7.33 25.56 3.29
N PRO A 12 -8.19 26.58 3.38
CA PRO A 12 -9.40 26.67 2.55
C PRO A 12 -9.11 27.05 1.09
N THR A 13 -7.87 27.37 0.73
CA THR A 13 -7.48 27.73 -0.66
C THR A 13 -6.99 26.54 -1.47
N TRP A 14 -6.79 25.38 -0.84
CA TRP A 14 -6.28 24.16 -1.47
C TRP A 14 -7.41 23.13 -1.61
N PRO A 15 -7.34 22.23 -2.62
CA PRO A 15 -8.31 21.16 -2.76
C PRO A 15 -8.20 20.15 -1.61
N THR A 16 -9.35 19.74 -1.07
CA THR A 16 -9.44 18.78 0.04
C THR A 16 -10.02 17.45 -0.44
N THR A 17 -9.42 16.33 0.00
CA THR A 17 -10.02 14.99 -0.10
C THR A 17 -10.10 14.38 1.28
N TRP A 18 -11.31 14.10 1.77
CA TRP A 18 -11.52 13.35 3.01
C TRP A 18 -11.42 11.85 2.72
N PHE A 19 -10.40 11.19 3.27
CA PHE A 19 -10.11 9.78 3.00
C PHE A 19 -10.30 8.91 4.24
N ALA A 20 -10.96 7.76 4.08
CA ALA A 20 -11.10 6.74 5.10
C ALA A 20 -10.53 5.41 4.57
N PRO A 21 -9.39 4.91 5.12
CA PRO A 21 -8.82 3.64 4.68
C PRO A 21 -9.69 2.46 5.11
N ARG A 22 -9.67 1.38 4.32
CA ARG A 22 -10.22 0.10 4.76
C ARG A 22 -9.31 -0.47 5.85
N LEU A 23 -9.89 -0.73 7.01
CA LEU A 23 -9.19 -1.29 8.16
C LEU A 23 -9.16 -2.82 8.11
N GLN A 24 -8.23 -3.39 8.86
CA GLN A 24 -8.08 -4.82 9.11
C GLN A 24 -8.00 -5.05 10.63
N ALA A 25 -7.97 -6.30 11.07
CA ALA A 25 -7.94 -6.63 12.50
C ALA A 25 -6.57 -6.35 13.16
N SER A 26 -5.50 -6.23 12.37
CA SER A 26 -4.12 -6.15 12.88
C SER A 26 -3.20 -5.37 11.92
N GLY A 27 -1.93 -5.23 12.31
CA GLY A 27 -0.90 -4.63 11.47
C GLY A 27 -1.09 -3.12 11.24
N PRO A 28 -0.53 -2.57 10.14
CA PRO A 28 -0.56 -1.14 9.86
C PRO A 28 -1.96 -0.60 9.51
N PHE A 29 -2.94 -1.49 9.32
CA PHE A 29 -4.33 -1.14 9.01
C PHE A 29 -5.30 -1.39 10.17
N ARG A 30 -4.81 -1.61 11.39
CA ARG A 30 -5.68 -1.85 12.57
C ARG A 30 -6.57 -0.65 12.93
N ASP A 31 -6.11 0.57 12.66
CA ASP A 31 -6.84 1.81 12.90
C ASP A 31 -6.30 2.94 11.98
N VAL A 32 -7.08 4.01 11.83
CA VAL A 32 -6.76 5.13 10.91
C VAL A 32 -5.47 5.84 11.33
N TYR A 33 -5.21 5.94 12.63
CA TYR A 33 -3.98 6.55 13.15
C TYR A 33 -2.75 5.75 12.71
N THR A 34 -2.79 4.43 12.85
CA THR A 34 -1.71 3.53 12.51
C THR A 34 -1.42 3.56 11.00
N VAL A 35 -2.47 3.71 10.16
CA VAL A 35 -2.28 3.91 8.71
C VAL A 35 -1.49 5.19 8.45
N MET A 36 -1.84 6.30 9.10
CA MET A 36 -1.13 7.57 8.94
C MET A 36 0.30 7.51 9.50
N SER A 37 0.50 6.89 10.68
CA SER A 37 1.81 6.82 11.32
C SER A 37 2.77 5.87 10.61
N SER A 38 2.25 4.90 9.86
CA SER A 38 3.05 3.95 9.07
C SER A 38 3.38 4.49 7.67
N TRP A 39 2.80 5.62 7.27
CA TRP A 39 3.02 6.20 5.94
C TRP A 39 4.41 6.82 5.83
N GLY A 40 5.20 6.37 4.85
CA GLY A 40 6.63 6.70 4.76
C GLY A 40 7.00 8.07 4.16
N ALA A 41 6.02 8.94 3.86
CA ALA A 41 6.26 10.25 3.23
C ALA A 41 5.20 11.28 3.63
N ASN A 42 5.37 12.55 3.26
CA ASN A 42 4.34 13.59 3.47
C ASN A 42 3.32 13.67 2.30
N HIS A 43 3.57 12.96 1.20
CA HIS A 43 2.72 12.92 0.01
C HIS A 43 2.18 11.52 -0.25
N CYS A 44 1.09 11.45 -1.03
CA CYS A 44 0.56 10.22 -1.61
C CYS A 44 0.06 10.48 -3.04
N ALA A 45 -0.19 9.40 -3.78
CA ALA A 45 -0.94 9.45 -5.03
C ALA A 45 -2.30 8.77 -4.82
N LEU A 46 -3.37 9.43 -5.26
CA LEU A 46 -4.74 8.92 -5.17
C LEU A 46 -5.23 8.53 -6.57
N SER A 47 -5.75 7.31 -6.69
CA SER A 47 -6.41 6.80 -7.90
C SER A 47 -7.87 6.50 -7.60
N TYR A 48 -8.74 6.72 -8.58
CA TYR A 48 -10.10 6.18 -8.55
C TYR A 48 -10.05 4.64 -8.68
N GLY A 49 -10.97 3.96 -7.98
CA GLY A 49 -11.08 2.50 -7.95
C GLY A 49 -10.13 1.82 -6.96
N HIS A 50 -10.39 0.54 -6.66
CA HIS A 50 -9.53 -0.28 -5.81
C HIS A 50 -8.52 -1.05 -6.67
N ILE A 51 -7.41 -0.40 -7.02
CA ILE A 51 -6.37 -0.95 -7.92
C ILE A 51 -5.17 -1.59 -7.19
N GLY A 52 -5.35 -1.97 -5.92
CA GLY A 52 -4.24 -2.42 -5.08
C GLY A 52 -3.58 -3.71 -5.56
N SER A 53 -4.38 -4.68 -6.04
CA SER A 53 -3.90 -5.93 -6.61
C SER A 53 -3.06 -5.73 -7.87
N GLU A 54 -3.46 -4.78 -8.71
CA GLU A 54 -2.78 -4.40 -9.94
C GLU A 54 -1.45 -3.74 -9.63
N LEU A 55 -1.40 -2.86 -8.62
CA LEU A 55 -0.16 -2.26 -8.14
C LEU A 55 0.80 -3.31 -7.56
N ILE A 56 0.30 -4.28 -6.77
CA ILE A 56 1.11 -5.40 -6.27
C ILE A 56 1.69 -6.22 -7.43
N THR A 57 0.87 -6.51 -8.44
CA THR A 57 1.30 -7.27 -9.63
C THR A 57 2.41 -6.53 -10.37
N ILE A 58 2.22 -5.25 -10.68
CA ILE A 58 3.22 -4.42 -11.36
C ILE A 58 4.49 -4.27 -10.50
N ALA A 59 4.36 -4.05 -9.19
CA ALA A 59 5.50 -3.96 -8.28
C ALA A 59 6.35 -5.24 -8.31
N SER A 60 5.72 -6.42 -8.33
CA SER A 60 6.43 -7.70 -8.46
C SER A 60 7.14 -7.85 -9.82
N MET A 61 6.52 -7.41 -10.92
CA MET A 61 7.18 -7.37 -12.24
C MET A 61 8.39 -6.43 -12.25
N LEU A 62 8.36 -5.36 -11.45
CA LEU A 62 9.46 -4.41 -11.34
C LEU A 62 10.43 -4.72 -10.19
N ARG A 63 10.17 -5.79 -9.43
CA ARG A 63 10.97 -6.21 -8.27
C ARG A 63 11.09 -5.12 -7.20
N ILE A 64 9.98 -4.40 -6.98
CA ILE A 64 9.83 -3.39 -5.93
C ILE A 64 9.03 -4.05 -4.79
N PRO A 65 9.61 -4.21 -3.59
CA PRO A 65 8.91 -4.86 -2.49
C PRO A 65 7.77 -3.99 -1.94
N VAL A 66 6.63 -4.61 -1.63
CA VAL A 66 5.47 -3.93 -1.06
C VAL A 66 5.44 -4.11 0.46
N HIS A 67 5.88 -3.09 1.19
CA HIS A 67 5.99 -3.10 2.66
C HIS A 67 4.67 -2.83 3.41
N MET A 68 3.63 -2.34 2.73
CA MET A 68 2.35 -1.98 3.36
C MET A 68 1.22 -2.03 2.32
N HIS A 69 0.23 -2.90 2.52
CA HIS A 69 -1.03 -2.93 1.75
C HIS A 69 -2.18 -3.54 2.57
N ASN A 70 -3.42 -3.22 2.23
CA ASN A 70 -4.63 -3.83 2.82
C ASN A 70 -5.46 -4.63 1.79
N VAL A 71 -4.84 -4.99 0.67
CA VAL A 71 -5.41 -5.90 -0.34
C VAL A 71 -5.62 -7.29 0.28
N PRO A 72 -6.79 -7.95 0.08
CA PRO A 72 -7.01 -9.33 0.50
C PRO A 72 -5.97 -10.29 -0.10
N GLU A 73 -5.57 -11.30 0.66
CA GLU A 73 -4.51 -12.23 0.29
C GLU A 73 -4.82 -12.98 -1.02
N GLU A 74 -6.07 -13.38 -1.21
CA GLU A 74 -6.56 -14.08 -2.40
C GLU A 74 -6.46 -13.26 -3.70
N MET A 75 -6.27 -11.95 -3.59
CA MET A 75 -6.09 -11.04 -4.72
C MET A 75 -4.62 -10.74 -5.02
N ILE A 76 -3.69 -11.27 -4.23
CA ILE A 76 -2.25 -11.11 -4.46
C ILE A 76 -1.84 -12.00 -5.63
N PHE A 77 -1.44 -11.37 -6.73
CA PHE A 77 -0.95 -12.05 -7.92
C PHE A 77 0.48 -11.61 -8.23
N ARG A 78 1.41 -12.57 -8.24
CA ARG A 78 2.84 -12.37 -8.48
C ARG A 78 3.35 -13.52 -9.36
N PRO A 79 4.55 -13.42 -9.99
CA PRO A 79 5.15 -14.54 -10.70
C PRO A 79 5.29 -15.76 -9.79
N SER A 80 5.03 -16.96 -10.32
CA SER A 80 5.06 -18.22 -9.55
C SER A 80 6.39 -18.48 -8.83
N ALA A 81 7.48 -17.87 -9.30
CA ALA A 81 8.78 -17.92 -8.64
C ALA A 81 8.75 -17.37 -7.20
N TRP A 82 7.85 -16.44 -6.86
CA TRP A 82 7.73 -15.89 -5.49
C TRP A 82 7.41 -16.97 -4.46
N THR A 83 6.62 -17.99 -4.83
CA THR A 83 6.24 -19.08 -3.92
C THR A 83 7.45 -19.88 -3.43
N ALA A 84 8.53 -19.94 -4.21
CA ALA A 84 9.77 -20.59 -3.81
C ALA A 84 10.54 -19.83 -2.72
N PHE A 85 10.25 -18.54 -2.52
CA PHE A 85 10.84 -17.72 -1.47
C PHE A 85 10.06 -17.81 -0.16
N GLY A 86 8.84 -18.33 -0.15
CA GLY A 86 8.02 -18.50 1.03
C GLY A 86 6.54 -18.47 0.68
N SER A 87 5.73 -19.26 1.38
CA SER A 87 4.29 -19.38 1.12
C SER A 87 3.41 -19.01 2.31
N SER A 88 3.97 -18.85 3.51
CA SER A 88 3.24 -18.51 4.74
C SER A 88 3.36 -17.03 5.13
N ASP A 89 4.49 -16.41 4.78
CA ASP A 89 4.74 -14.98 4.99
C ASP A 89 5.00 -14.35 3.63
N LEU A 90 3.94 -13.78 3.05
CA LEU A 90 3.97 -13.23 1.70
C LEU A 90 4.71 -11.89 1.62
N GLU A 91 4.89 -11.19 2.75
CA GLU A 91 5.67 -9.97 2.82
C GLU A 91 7.15 -10.32 2.76
N ASP A 92 7.62 -11.18 3.67
CA ASP A 92 9.03 -11.59 3.69
C ASP A 92 9.44 -12.35 2.40
N ALA A 93 8.54 -13.16 1.84
CA ALA A 93 8.76 -13.78 0.53
C ALA A 93 8.96 -12.73 -0.59
N ASP A 94 8.22 -11.61 -0.56
CA ASP A 94 8.35 -10.52 -1.52
C ASP A 94 9.71 -9.82 -1.42
N PHE A 95 10.13 -9.50 -0.20
CA PHE A 95 11.44 -8.90 0.05
C PHE A 95 12.57 -9.82 -0.40
N ARG A 96 12.49 -11.12 -0.11
CA ARG A 96 13.50 -12.10 -0.54
C ARG A 96 13.54 -12.25 -2.06
N ALA A 97 12.38 -12.34 -2.72
CA ALA A 97 12.30 -12.44 -4.17
C ALA A 97 12.83 -11.18 -4.86
N CYS A 98 12.40 -9.99 -4.43
CA CYS A 98 12.87 -8.71 -4.97
C CYS A 98 14.38 -8.55 -4.79
N LYS A 99 14.91 -8.89 -3.60
CA LYS A 99 16.36 -8.87 -3.33
C LYS A 99 17.13 -9.85 -4.23
N ASN A 100 16.59 -11.04 -4.47
CA ASN A 100 17.24 -12.06 -5.29
C ASN A 100 17.29 -11.69 -6.78
N PHE A 101 16.16 -11.23 -7.33
CA PHE A 101 16.06 -10.94 -8.76
C PHE A 101 16.62 -9.57 -9.14
N GLY A 102 16.65 -8.62 -8.20
CA GLY A 102 17.17 -7.28 -8.44
C GLY A 102 16.33 -6.46 -9.43
N PRO A 103 16.79 -5.24 -9.77
CA PRO A 103 16.15 -4.38 -10.76
C PRO A 103 16.12 -5.04 -12.14
N LEU A 104 15.07 -4.76 -12.92
CA LEU A 104 14.92 -5.38 -14.25
C LEU A 104 16.01 -4.98 -15.27
N TYR A 105 16.65 -3.82 -15.09
CA TYR A 105 17.55 -3.23 -16.09
C TYR A 105 18.94 -2.85 -15.54
N SER A 106 19.33 -3.42 -14.39
CA SER A 106 20.65 -3.20 -13.77
C SER A 106 21.69 -4.21 -14.22
#